data_AF-A0A2T5V1K0-F1
#
_entry.id   AF-A0A2T5V1K0-F1
#
_cell.length_a   1.000
_cell.length_b   1.000
_cell.length_c   1.000
_cell.angle_alpha   90.00
_cell.angle_beta   90.00
_cell.angle_gamma   90.00
#
_symmetry.space_group_name_H-M   'P 1'
#
loop_
_entity.id
_entity.type
_entity.pdbx_description
1 polymer ?
#
loop_
_entity_poly.entity_id
_entity_poly.type
_entity_poly.pdbx_seq_one_letter_code
_entity_poly.pdbx_strand_id
1 'polypeptide(L)'
;MKRKRNRSLSLRMLISAGVWSIVSLVIAGLVLVHVYRLASERAFDERIDVYVTTVIGALAGLDQQEADEDAAVSPTDTPSSDTPSSDTKSFDSLSSDTRTPDAQGSGTSDPDGTPISLELPGEPRFRLPLSGWYWTVRDAASGRVLYASSSLLGDTLSLPAVTSADGVWRGYAHGPGGEGLRASQRVIGFSPEKRYIIAVAAETSGLRDEIEAFAGQVAITLAVFGLGLMGAVLLQVWIGTRPLKRLRASFAAVRRGDAEEIDEDLPRELAPLAVELNALIAANKETVQRARGHVGNLAHGLKTPLSVITNEARAAHGPLAEKVAEQAAIMRTQIDHHLERASMAAQRRVIGVATEVAPVSERLMRAMEKIHDERHLDLSSDIAPGLRFRGERQDLEEMLGNLLDNACKWARSTVALTVCRKESAKAERPLLVFVVADDGPGLSEAEREQALKRGKRLDETVPGSGLGLSIVAELAGLYGGRLVLEGSRLGGLGARLELPAATLD
;
A
#
# COMPACT_ATOMS: atom_id res chain seq x y z
N MET A 1 1.42 23.57 14.14
CA MET A 1 1.67 22.12 14.31
C MET A 1 1.00 21.35 13.17
N LYS A 2 1.78 20.81 12.23
CA LYS A 2 1.25 20.03 11.09
C LYS A 2 0.63 18.73 11.62
N ARG A 3 -0.69 18.55 11.44
CA ARG A 3 -1.44 17.31 11.72
C ARG A 3 -0.68 16.14 11.10
N LYS A 4 -0.14 15.24 11.93
CA LYS A 4 0.35 13.93 11.50
C LYS A 4 -0.79 13.24 10.78
N ARG A 5 -0.66 13.11 9.46
CA ARG A 5 -1.57 12.39 8.58
C ARG A 5 -1.60 10.94 9.07
N ASN A 6 -2.68 10.56 9.77
CA ASN A 6 -2.93 9.18 10.20
C ASN A 6 -2.92 8.28 8.96
N ARG A 7 -1.79 7.63 8.69
CA ARG A 7 -1.68 6.59 7.66
C ARG A 7 -2.68 5.49 8.02
N SER A 8 -3.45 5.02 7.03
CA SER A 8 -4.49 4.01 7.25
C SER A 8 -3.91 2.76 7.92
N LEU A 9 -4.72 2.09 8.75
CA LEU A 9 -4.33 0.87 9.45
C LEU A 9 -3.76 -0.17 8.46
N SER A 10 -4.38 -0.29 7.28
CA SER A 10 -3.93 -1.13 6.17
C SER A 10 -2.52 -0.79 5.68
N LEU A 11 -2.17 0.50 5.59
CA LEU A 11 -0.82 0.92 5.18
C LEU A 11 0.22 0.58 6.26
N ARG A 12 -0.15 0.66 7.55
CA ARG A 12 0.75 0.28 8.65
C ARG A 12 1.01 -1.22 8.68
N MET A 13 -0.03 -2.03 8.51
CA MET A 13 0.11 -3.50 8.41
C MET A 13 0.94 -3.91 7.19
N LEU A 14 0.76 -3.25 6.05
CA LEU A 14 1.54 -3.55 4.85
C LEU A 14 3.02 -3.19 5.03
N ILE A 15 3.29 -2.01 5.60
CA ILE A 15 4.67 -1.60 5.92
C ILE A 15 5.31 -2.58 6.91
N SER A 16 4.61 -2.98 7.97
CA SER A 16 5.18 -3.91 8.96
C SER A 16 5.43 -5.29 8.36
N ALA A 17 4.49 -5.84 7.59
CA ALA A 17 4.64 -7.13 6.92
C ALA A 17 5.78 -7.09 5.90
N GLY A 18 5.87 -6.01 5.11
CA GLY A 18 6.95 -5.79 4.16
C GLY A 18 8.32 -5.71 4.83
N VAL A 19 8.44 -4.96 5.93
CA VAL A 19 9.69 -4.84 6.71
C VAL A 19 10.11 -6.20 7.27
N TRP A 20 9.20 -6.94 7.90
CA TRP A 20 9.51 -8.25 8.46
C TRP A 20 9.89 -9.27 7.39
N SER A 21 9.25 -9.23 6.23
CA SER A 21 9.59 -10.10 5.10
C SER A 21 10.99 -9.80 4.57
N ILE A 22 11.35 -8.51 4.40
CA ILE A 22 12.70 -8.11 3.97
C ILE A 22 13.75 -8.56 5.00
N VAL A 23 13.53 -8.30 6.28
CA VAL A 23 14.45 -8.69 7.36
C VAL A 23 14.65 -10.21 7.37
N SER A 24 13.57 -10.98 7.28
CA SER A 24 13.63 -12.44 7.25
C SER A 24 14.39 -12.97 6.04
N LEU A 25 14.17 -12.41 4.84
CA LEU A 25 14.88 -12.82 3.63
C LEU A 25 16.37 -12.50 3.70
N VAL A 26 16.75 -11.32 4.22
CA VAL A 26 18.15 -10.94 4.39
C VAL A 26 18.85 -11.89 5.37
N ILE A 27 18.23 -12.18 6.51
CA ILE A 27 18.78 -13.13 7.49
C ILE A 27 18.94 -14.52 6.87
N ALA A 28 17.92 -15.01 6.16
CA ALA A 28 17.98 -16.30 5.48
C ALA A 28 19.12 -16.37 4.45
N GLY A 29 19.31 -15.31 3.66
CA GLY A 29 20.41 -15.21 2.70
C GLY A 29 21.78 -15.23 3.37
N LEU A 30 21.97 -14.44 4.43
CA LEU A 30 23.23 -14.41 5.18
C LEU A 30 23.56 -15.75 5.82
N VAL A 31 22.57 -16.43 6.41
CA VAL A 31 22.75 -17.77 6.99
C VAL A 31 23.11 -18.78 5.92
N LEU A 32 22.42 -18.78 4.77
CA LEU A 32 22.69 -19.72 3.69
C LEU A 32 24.09 -19.56 3.10
N VAL A 33 24.51 -18.32 2.84
CA VAL A 33 25.86 -18.00 2.36
C VAL A 33 26.92 -18.38 3.39
N HIS A 34 26.67 -18.13 4.68
CA HIS A 34 27.59 -18.50 5.75
C HIS A 34 27.77 -20.02 5.86
N VAL A 35 26.67 -20.78 5.83
CA VAL A 35 26.71 -22.25 5.87
C VAL A 35 27.43 -22.82 4.65
N TYR A 36 27.13 -22.28 3.45
CA TYR A 36 27.81 -22.70 2.22
C TYR A 36 29.32 -22.42 2.29
N ARG A 37 29.71 -21.22 2.71
CA ARG A 37 31.12 -20.86 2.92
C ARG A 37 31.83 -21.82 3.87
N LEU A 38 31.24 -22.13 5.02
CA LEU A 38 31.81 -23.09 5.97
C LEU A 38 31.91 -24.51 5.41
N ALA A 39 30.98 -24.91 4.53
CA ALA A 39 31.04 -26.21 3.86
C ALA A 39 32.16 -26.23 2.81
N SER A 40 32.26 -25.19 1.97
CA SER A 40 33.29 -25.08 0.94
C SER A 40 34.70 -24.94 1.53
N GLU A 41 34.88 -24.16 2.61
CA GLU A 41 36.16 -24.06 3.33
C GLU A 41 36.60 -25.42 3.90
N ARG A 42 35.66 -26.20 4.48
CA ARG A 42 35.96 -27.55 5.00
C ARG A 42 36.31 -28.54 3.89
N ALA A 43 35.57 -28.54 2.79
CA ALA A 43 35.88 -29.39 1.63
C ALA A 43 37.24 -29.03 1.00
N PHE A 44 37.61 -27.75 1.03
CA PHE A 44 38.92 -27.29 0.59
C PHE A 44 40.05 -27.76 1.52
N ASP A 45 39.84 -27.69 2.84
CA ASP A 45 40.78 -28.21 3.84
C ASP A 45 41.02 -29.72 3.67
N GLU A 46 39.95 -30.51 3.51
CA GLU A 46 40.06 -31.94 3.26
C GLU A 46 40.88 -32.24 2.00
N ARG A 47 40.70 -31.45 0.95
CA ARG A 47 41.46 -31.58 -0.30
C ARG A 47 42.95 -31.28 -0.10
N ILE A 48 43.30 -30.23 0.65
CA ILE A 48 44.69 -29.93 1.00
C ILE A 48 45.31 -31.06 1.83
N ASP A 49 44.58 -31.57 2.82
CA ASP A 49 45.08 -32.61 3.73
C ASP A 49 45.41 -33.92 2.98
N VAL A 50 44.67 -34.28 1.92
CA VAL A 50 45.01 -35.41 1.05
C VAL A 50 46.40 -35.22 0.43
N TYR A 51 46.71 -34.02 -0.08
CA TYR A 51 48.03 -33.73 -0.64
C TYR A 51 49.12 -33.70 0.43
N VAL A 52 48.82 -33.23 1.64
CA VAL A 52 49.75 -33.36 2.79
C VAL A 52 50.09 -34.84 2.98
N THR A 53 49.09 -35.74 3.02
CA THR A 53 49.33 -37.20 3.10
C THR A 53 50.14 -37.74 1.93
N THR A 54 49.95 -37.24 0.71
CA THR A 54 50.77 -37.66 -0.44
C THR A 54 52.24 -37.26 -0.26
N VAL A 55 52.52 -36.04 0.23
CA VAL A 55 53.90 -35.58 0.52
C VAL A 55 54.53 -36.41 1.63
N ILE A 56 53.77 -36.75 2.66
CA ILE A 56 54.22 -37.63 3.74
C ILE A 56 54.63 -39.00 3.21
N GLY A 57 53.80 -39.61 2.36
CA GLY A 57 54.07 -40.91 1.76
C GLY A 57 55.32 -40.90 0.88
N ALA A 58 55.52 -39.84 0.08
CA ALA A 58 56.71 -39.68 -0.75
C ALA A 58 57.99 -39.55 0.11
N LEU A 59 57.95 -38.79 1.21
CA LEU A 59 59.06 -38.66 2.14
C LEU A 59 59.39 -39.97 2.87
N ALA A 60 58.36 -40.72 3.27
CA ALA A 60 58.55 -42.02 3.92
C ALA A 60 59.25 -43.02 3.00
N GLY A 61 58.93 -43.01 1.71
CA GLY A 61 59.61 -43.84 0.70
C GLY A 61 61.10 -43.51 0.56
N LEU A 62 61.46 -42.22 0.61
CA LEU A 62 62.87 -41.80 0.56
C LEU A 62 63.67 -42.21 1.80
N ASP A 63 63.12 -42.02 3.00
CA ASP A 63 63.80 -42.38 4.26
C ASP A 63 64.00 -43.91 4.35
N GLN A 64 63.08 -44.70 3.78
CA GLN A 64 63.21 -46.15 3.71
C GLN A 64 64.25 -46.60 2.67
N GLN A 65 64.37 -45.91 1.55
CA GLN A 65 65.37 -46.18 0.52
C GLN A 65 66.79 -45.84 0.99
N GLU A 66 66.96 -44.72 1.72
CA GLU A 66 68.22 -44.39 2.41
C GLU A 66 68.59 -45.45 3.45
N ALA A 67 67.63 -45.92 4.25
CA ALA A 67 67.87 -46.97 5.25
C ALA A 67 68.28 -48.32 4.62
N ASP A 68 67.69 -48.68 3.46
CA ASP A 68 68.02 -49.90 2.73
C ASP A 68 69.40 -49.79 2.03
N GLU A 69 69.78 -48.61 1.52
CA GLU A 69 71.11 -48.35 0.94
C GLU A 69 72.21 -48.36 2.01
N ASP A 70 71.99 -47.74 3.18
CA ASP A 70 72.92 -47.78 4.31
C ASP A 70 73.12 -49.22 4.84
N ALA A 71 72.08 -50.05 4.79
CA ALA A 71 72.15 -51.47 5.16
C ALA A 71 72.93 -52.31 4.14
N ALA A 72 72.97 -51.92 2.86
CA ALA A 72 73.63 -52.66 1.78
C ALA A 72 75.17 -52.43 1.70
N VAL A 73 75.72 -51.45 2.42
CA VAL A 73 77.14 -51.02 2.33
C VAL A 73 78.07 -51.73 3.36
N SER A 74 77.57 -52.66 4.19
CA SER A 74 78.41 -53.46 5.11
C SER A 74 78.72 -54.88 4.55
N PRO A 75 80.01 -55.26 4.31
CA PRO A 75 80.37 -56.61 3.89
C PRO A 75 80.59 -57.57 5.09
N THR A 76 80.09 -58.80 4.98
CA THR A 76 80.36 -59.92 5.91
C THR A 76 81.39 -60.89 5.30
N ASP A 77 82.42 -61.24 6.08
CA ASP A 77 83.48 -62.20 5.71
C ASP A 77 83.01 -63.68 5.76
N THR A 78 83.35 -64.42 4.71
CA THR A 78 83.30 -65.89 4.48
C THR A 78 84.48 -66.63 5.18
N PRO A 79 84.58 -68.00 5.26
CA PRO A 79 84.47 -68.94 4.12
C PRO A 79 83.97 -70.39 4.35
N SER A 80 83.96 -71.07 3.21
CA SER A 80 83.33 -72.31 2.70
C SER A 80 84.10 -73.64 2.86
N SER A 81 83.39 -74.76 2.67
CA SER A 81 83.74 -76.04 1.96
C SER A 81 82.56 -77.04 2.20
N ASP A 82 82.11 -77.99 1.38
CA ASP A 82 82.57 -78.67 0.15
C ASP A 82 81.35 -79.28 -0.62
N THR A 83 81.54 -79.58 -1.92
CA THR A 83 80.67 -80.27 -2.92
C THR A 83 80.57 -81.83 -2.77
N PRO A 84 79.86 -82.68 -3.59
CA PRO A 84 79.28 -82.48 -4.96
C PRO A 84 77.95 -83.20 -5.38
N SER A 85 77.49 -82.86 -6.60
CA SER A 85 76.78 -83.65 -7.65
C SER A 85 75.28 -84.03 -7.54
N SER A 86 74.44 -83.60 -8.52
CA SER A 86 73.96 -84.39 -9.68
C SER A 86 72.66 -83.82 -10.32
N ASP A 87 72.69 -83.78 -11.67
CA ASP A 87 71.62 -84.05 -12.65
C ASP A 87 70.29 -83.25 -12.78
N THR A 88 70.17 -82.61 -13.97
CA THR A 88 69.14 -82.78 -15.04
C THR A 88 68.30 -81.58 -15.54
N LYS A 89 68.50 -81.30 -16.85
CA LYS A 89 67.57 -80.86 -17.94
C LYS A 89 66.89 -79.48 -17.84
N SER A 90 67.27 -78.49 -18.66
CA SER A 90 66.91 -78.24 -20.09
C SER A 90 65.58 -77.49 -20.29
N PHE A 91 65.62 -76.20 -20.70
CA PHE A 91 65.13 -75.70 -22.01
C PHE A 91 65.32 -74.16 -22.14
N ASP A 92 65.77 -73.74 -23.32
CA ASP A 92 65.75 -72.40 -23.94
C ASP A 92 64.35 -71.73 -23.94
N SER A 93 64.10 -70.47 -24.33
CA SER A 93 64.76 -69.16 -24.47
C SER A 93 63.69 -68.21 -25.08
N LEU A 94 63.99 -66.90 -25.26
CA LEU A 94 63.21 -65.80 -25.92
C LEU A 94 62.34 -64.97 -24.95
N SER A 95 62.82 -63.86 -24.37
CA SER A 95 63.21 -62.55 -24.95
C SER A 95 62.07 -61.76 -25.60
N SER A 96 61.56 -60.74 -24.88
CA SER A 96 61.14 -59.46 -25.47
C SER A 96 61.11 -58.35 -24.41
N ASP A 97 62.03 -57.41 -24.60
CA ASP A 97 62.18 -56.02 -24.11
C ASP A 97 60.90 -55.26 -23.71
N THR A 98 60.85 -54.69 -22.49
CA THR A 98 61.12 -53.26 -22.11
C THR A 98 60.17 -52.23 -22.77
N ARG A 99 59.52 -51.29 -22.04
CA ARG A 99 60.08 -50.27 -21.13
C ARG A 99 59.00 -49.69 -20.19
N THR A 100 59.23 -49.77 -18.89
CA THR A 100 58.76 -48.81 -17.88
C THR A 100 59.74 -47.61 -17.86
N PRO A 101 59.29 -46.36 -17.67
CA PRO A 101 60.21 -45.24 -17.55
C PRO A 101 60.85 -45.24 -16.15
N ASP A 102 62.19 -45.29 -16.14
CA ASP A 102 63.03 -45.12 -14.97
C ASP A 102 62.83 -43.73 -14.33
N ALA A 103 62.48 -43.70 -13.05
CA ALA A 103 62.68 -42.52 -12.21
C ALA A 103 64.12 -42.56 -11.69
N GLN A 104 65.05 -42.00 -12.46
CA GLN A 104 66.41 -41.71 -11.97
C GLN A 104 66.40 -40.40 -11.19
N GLY A 105 66.53 -40.49 -9.87
CA GLY A 105 66.93 -39.40 -8.99
C GLY A 105 68.13 -39.86 -8.17
N SER A 106 69.34 -39.72 -8.72
CA SER A 106 70.57 -39.95 -7.98
C SER A 106 70.78 -38.82 -6.97
N GLY A 107 70.76 -39.15 -5.69
CA GLY A 107 71.14 -38.24 -4.61
C GLY A 107 72.64 -37.94 -4.64
N THR A 108 72.98 -36.69 -4.92
CA THR A 108 74.27 -36.11 -4.53
C THR A 108 74.01 -34.75 -3.91
N SER A 109 74.44 -34.59 -2.66
CA SER A 109 74.36 -33.36 -1.89
C SER A 109 75.09 -32.21 -2.59
N ASP A 110 74.33 -31.19 -2.99
CA ASP A 110 74.87 -29.92 -3.47
C ASP A 110 75.22 -29.01 -2.27
N PRO A 111 76.46 -28.48 -2.12
CA PRO A 111 76.86 -27.68 -0.96
C PRO A 111 76.18 -26.30 -0.88
N ASP A 112 75.57 -25.82 -1.97
CA ASP A 112 75.13 -24.42 -2.12
C ASP A 112 73.71 -24.11 -1.60
N GLY A 113 73.09 -25.02 -0.85
CA GLY A 113 71.86 -24.70 -0.10
C GLY A 113 70.58 -24.62 -0.93
N THR A 114 70.64 -24.98 -2.21
CA THR A 114 69.47 -25.08 -3.10
C THR A 114 68.58 -26.27 -2.71
N PRO A 115 67.26 -26.11 -2.50
CA PRO A 115 66.38 -27.22 -2.17
C PRO A 115 66.30 -28.23 -3.32
N ILE A 116 66.35 -29.53 -2.99
CA ILE A 116 66.31 -30.61 -3.97
C ILE A 116 64.85 -30.78 -4.44
N SER A 117 64.65 -31.03 -5.74
CA SER A 117 63.31 -31.24 -6.31
C SER A 117 62.84 -32.68 -6.05
N LEU A 118 61.77 -32.83 -5.27
CA LEU A 118 61.07 -34.10 -5.08
C LEU A 118 59.90 -34.19 -6.07
N GLU A 119 59.88 -35.23 -6.91
CA GLU A 119 58.76 -35.46 -7.82
C GLU A 119 57.59 -36.14 -7.10
N LEU A 120 56.53 -35.39 -6.83
CA LEU A 120 55.28 -35.96 -6.32
C LEU A 120 54.41 -36.52 -7.45
N PRO A 121 53.99 -37.79 -7.37
CA PRO A 121 53.04 -38.34 -8.32
C PRO A 121 51.66 -37.66 -8.19
N GLY A 122 51.06 -37.26 -9.31
CA GLY A 122 49.60 -37.09 -9.41
C GLY A 122 49.04 -35.67 -9.51
N GLU A 123 49.80 -34.60 -9.24
CA GLU A 123 49.25 -33.22 -9.34
C GLU A 123 50.16 -32.27 -10.15
N PRO A 124 49.84 -31.98 -11.43
CA PRO A 124 50.69 -31.17 -12.30
C PRO A 124 50.79 -29.70 -11.87
N ARG A 125 49.83 -29.18 -11.08
CA ARG A 125 49.84 -27.79 -10.61
C ARG A 125 51.06 -27.45 -9.75
N PHE A 126 51.63 -28.40 -9.01
CA PHE A 126 52.86 -28.15 -8.23
C PHE A 126 54.13 -27.94 -9.08
N ARG A 127 54.06 -28.19 -10.40
CA ARG A 127 55.17 -27.98 -11.33
C ARG A 127 55.04 -26.71 -12.16
N LEU A 128 53.83 -26.17 -12.25
CA LEU A 128 53.57 -24.94 -13.01
C LEU A 128 54.08 -23.73 -12.18
N PRO A 129 54.95 -22.88 -12.75
CA PRO A 129 55.42 -21.67 -12.09
C PRO A 129 54.25 -20.81 -11.59
N LEU A 130 54.28 -20.38 -10.32
CA LEU A 130 53.25 -19.51 -9.71
C LEU A 130 51.81 -20.01 -9.92
N SER A 131 51.60 -21.33 -9.83
CA SER A 131 50.30 -21.95 -10.05
C SER A 131 49.27 -21.68 -8.96
N GLY A 132 49.68 -21.06 -7.85
CA GLY A 132 48.87 -20.95 -6.65
C GLY A 132 48.83 -22.24 -5.81
N TRP A 133 49.55 -23.30 -6.21
CA TRP A 133 49.65 -24.56 -5.48
C TRP A 133 51.10 -24.81 -5.08
N TYR A 134 51.34 -24.90 -3.78
CA TYR A 134 52.69 -24.96 -3.22
C TYR A 134 52.79 -26.04 -2.15
N TRP A 135 53.95 -26.67 -2.06
CA TRP A 135 54.29 -27.49 -0.90
C TRP A 135 55.75 -27.29 -0.51
N THR A 136 56.05 -27.43 0.78
CA THR A 136 57.42 -27.41 1.31
C THR A 136 57.59 -28.44 2.41
N VAL A 137 58.79 -28.98 2.50
CA VAL A 137 59.23 -29.86 3.59
C VAL A 137 60.41 -29.18 4.26
N ARG A 138 60.27 -28.91 5.55
CA ARG A 138 61.29 -28.26 6.37
C ARG A 138 61.77 -29.19 7.46
N ASP A 139 63.03 -29.11 7.79
CA ASP A 139 63.54 -29.73 9.01
C ASP A 139 62.96 -29.00 10.23
N ALA A 140 62.41 -29.74 11.20
CA ALA A 140 61.72 -29.15 12.34
C ALA A 140 62.68 -28.56 13.39
N ALA A 141 63.95 -28.97 13.39
CA ALA A 141 64.95 -28.48 14.35
C ALA A 141 65.63 -27.19 13.87
N SER A 142 65.99 -27.13 12.59
CA SER A 142 66.70 -26.00 11.96
C SER A 142 65.78 -25.04 11.22
N GLY A 143 64.56 -25.45 10.87
CA GLY A 143 63.63 -24.67 10.05
C GLY A 143 64.03 -24.56 8.57
N ARG A 144 65.15 -25.20 8.16
CA ARG A 144 65.67 -25.17 6.79
C ARG A 144 64.72 -25.92 5.85
N VAL A 145 64.45 -25.33 4.68
CA VAL A 145 63.70 -25.99 3.60
C VAL A 145 64.58 -27.07 2.96
N LEU A 146 64.12 -28.32 3.02
CA LEU A 146 64.80 -29.48 2.45
C LEU A 146 64.30 -29.74 1.02
N TYR A 147 62.98 -29.73 0.87
CA TYR A 147 62.30 -29.98 -0.41
C TYR A 147 61.19 -28.94 -0.60
N ALA A 148 60.97 -28.51 -1.84
CA ALA A 148 59.92 -27.56 -2.19
C ALA A 148 59.36 -27.85 -3.59
N SER A 149 58.10 -27.47 -3.80
CA SER A 149 57.47 -27.54 -5.12
C SER A 149 58.13 -26.57 -6.12
N SER A 150 58.32 -27.00 -7.37
CA SER A 150 58.89 -26.16 -8.43
C SER A 150 58.04 -24.92 -8.73
N SER A 151 56.75 -24.93 -8.39
CA SER A 151 55.85 -23.79 -8.49
C SER A 151 56.27 -22.57 -7.65
N LEU A 152 57.06 -22.76 -6.58
CA LEU A 152 57.56 -21.67 -5.72
C LEU A 152 58.71 -20.86 -6.35
N LEU A 153 59.34 -21.36 -7.42
CA LEU A 153 60.47 -20.69 -8.11
C LEU A 153 61.61 -20.24 -7.16
N GLY A 154 61.87 -20.99 -6.09
CA GLY A 154 62.90 -20.67 -5.11
C GLY A 154 62.50 -19.64 -4.05
N ASP A 155 61.25 -19.14 -4.06
CA ASP A 155 60.71 -18.33 -2.99
C ASP A 155 60.27 -19.18 -1.78
N THR A 156 60.07 -18.54 -0.62
CA THR A 156 59.71 -19.21 0.63
C THR A 156 58.25 -18.97 1.00
N LEU A 157 57.53 -20.06 1.29
CA LEU A 157 56.17 -19.96 1.79
C LEU A 157 56.20 -19.46 3.26
N SER A 158 55.72 -18.24 3.50
CA SER A 158 55.69 -17.66 4.85
C SER A 158 54.48 -18.16 5.62
N LEU A 159 54.67 -19.19 6.45
CA LEU A 159 53.64 -19.76 7.33
C LEU A 159 54.01 -19.56 8.80
N PRO A 160 53.02 -19.35 9.69
CA PRO A 160 53.27 -19.27 11.12
C PRO A 160 53.78 -20.60 11.67
N ALA A 161 54.50 -20.56 12.79
CA ALA A 161 54.98 -21.77 13.45
C ALA A 161 53.79 -22.63 13.94
N VAL A 162 53.90 -23.96 13.81
CA VAL A 162 52.90 -24.89 14.33
C VAL A 162 53.01 -24.91 15.86
N THR A 163 52.10 -24.19 16.53
CA THR A 163 52.02 -24.14 18.00
C THR A 163 50.93 -25.05 18.57
N SER A 164 50.18 -25.75 17.71
CA SER A 164 49.10 -26.64 18.11
C SER A 164 49.62 -27.91 18.78
N ALA A 165 48.94 -28.36 19.85
CA ALA A 165 49.26 -29.60 20.56
C ALA A 165 49.16 -30.85 19.65
N ASP A 166 48.31 -30.78 18.62
CA ASP A 166 48.09 -31.87 17.66
C ASP A 166 49.11 -31.87 16.51
N GLY A 167 50.06 -30.92 16.50
CA GLY A 167 51.06 -30.80 15.45
C GLY A 167 50.49 -30.44 14.07
N VAL A 168 49.25 -29.94 14.01
CA VAL A 168 48.56 -29.50 12.77
C VAL A 168 48.16 -28.03 12.89
N TRP A 169 48.43 -27.26 11.84
CA TRP A 169 47.94 -25.90 11.65
C TRP A 169 47.21 -25.78 10.33
N ARG A 170 46.04 -25.11 10.34
CA ARG A 170 45.29 -24.76 9.13
C ARG A 170 44.94 -23.27 9.19
N GLY A 171 45.09 -22.57 8.07
CA GLY A 171 44.79 -21.15 8.06
C GLY A 171 45.00 -20.49 6.70
N TYR A 172 44.80 -19.18 6.69
CA TYR A 172 45.08 -18.34 5.54
C TYR A 172 46.54 -17.88 5.56
N ALA A 173 47.14 -17.82 4.38
CA ALA A 173 48.50 -17.34 4.15
C ALA A 173 48.57 -16.53 2.85
N HIS A 174 49.74 -15.96 2.56
CA HIS A 174 49.99 -15.28 1.30
C HIS A 174 51.06 -16.04 0.52
N GLY A 175 50.85 -16.17 -0.79
CA GLY A 175 51.81 -16.76 -1.69
C GLY A 175 52.88 -15.76 -2.15
N PRO A 176 53.89 -16.25 -2.90
CA PRO A 176 54.97 -15.43 -3.48
C PRO A 176 54.48 -14.24 -4.32
N GLY A 177 53.37 -14.41 -5.04
CA GLY A 177 52.74 -13.36 -5.85
C GLY A 177 51.78 -12.46 -5.07
N GLY A 178 51.69 -12.62 -3.74
CA GLY A 178 50.72 -11.91 -2.89
C GLY A 178 49.31 -12.50 -2.90
N GLU A 179 49.08 -13.59 -3.63
CA GLU A 179 47.79 -14.27 -3.72
C GLU A 179 47.36 -14.83 -2.35
N GLY A 180 46.05 -14.82 -2.11
CA GLY A 180 45.48 -15.37 -0.89
C GLY A 180 45.47 -16.90 -0.94
N LEU A 181 46.26 -17.53 -0.07
CA LEU A 181 46.35 -18.97 0.05
C LEU A 181 45.59 -19.47 1.28
N ARG A 182 45.17 -20.72 1.21
CA ARG A 182 44.79 -21.51 2.37
C ARG A 182 45.76 -22.67 2.47
N ALA A 183 46.31 -22.87 3.66
CA ALA A 183 47.44 -23.73 3.91
C ALA A 183 47.17 -24.67 5.09
N SER A 184 47.69 -25.89 4.97
CA SER A 184 47.74 -26.92 6.02
C SER A 184 49.18 -27.28 6.27
N GLN A 185 49.58 -27.31 7.54
CA GLN A 185 50.93 -27.63 7.99
C GLN A 185 50.88 -28.72 9.04
N ARG A 186 51.73 -29.73 8.91
CA ARG A 186 51.78 -30.89 9.80
C ARG A 186 53.21 -31.21 10.19
N VAL A 187 53.43 -31.45 11.49
CA VAL A 187 54.71 -31.92 12.04
C VAL A 187 54.68 -33.43 12.15
N ILE A 188 55.72 -34.10 11.63
CA ILE A 188 55.84 -35.56 11.64
C ILE A 188 57.24 -35.94 12.08
N GLY A 189 57.35 -36.91 12.98
CA GLY A 189 58.61 -37.54 13.33
C GLY A 189 58.66 -38.95 12.77
N PHE A 190 59.73 -39.28 12.06
CA PHE A 190 60.04 -40.66 11.66
C PHE A 190 60.95 -41.34 12.71
N SER A 191 61.75 -40.55 13.42
CA SER A 191 62.64 -40.96 14.52
C SER A 191 62.71 -39.81 15.56
N PRO A 192 63.12 -40.07 16.83
CA PRO A 192 63.33 -39.02 17.83
C PRO A 192 64.20 -37.85 17.35
N GLU A 193 65.12 -38.10 16.41
CA GLU A 193 66.05 -37.11 15.87
C GLU A 193 65.62 -36.52 14.52
N LYS A 194 64.77 -37.23 13.74
CA LYS A 194 64.28 -36.76 12.42
C LYS A 194 62.81 -36.32 12.51
N ARG A 195 62.59 -35.01 12.63
CA ARG A 195 61.25 -34.40 12.57
C ARG A 195 61.16 -33.42 11.39
N TYR A 196 60.10 -33.55 10.60
CA TYR A 196 59.82 -32.69 9.46
C TYR A 196 58.54 -31.90 9.65
N ILE A 197 58.51 -30.71 9.07
CA ILE A 197 57.33 -29.88 8.95
C ILE A 197 56.93 -29.82 7.49
N ILE A 198 55.77 -30.39 7.19
CA ILE A 198 55.23 -30.47 5.84
C ILE A 198 54.13 -29.44 5.73
N ALA A 199 54.22 -28.58 4.73
CA ALA A 199 53.20 -27.59 4.44
C ALA A 199 52.70 -27.76 3.01
N VAL A 200 51.39 -27.70 2.82
CA VAL A 200 50.73 -27.61 1.52
C VAL A 200 49.80 -26.41 1.52
N ALA A 201 49.86 -25.60 0.48
CA ALA A 201 49.03 -24.41 0.31
C ALA A 201 48.43 -24.37 -1.09
N ALA A 202 47.19 -23.87 -1.16
CA ALA A 202 46.45 -23.73 -2.41
C ALA A 202 45.74 -22.37 -2.46
N GLU A 203 45.65 -21.80 -3.66
CA GLU A 203 45.04 -20.50 -3.91
C GLU A 203 43.53 -20.51 -3.65
N THR A 204 43.05 -19.44 -3.03
CA THR A 204 41.65 -19.30 -2.63
C THR A 204 40.79 -18.53 -3.62
N SER A 205 41.33 -18.04 -4.73
CA SER A 205 40.58 -17.28 -5.74
C SER A 205 39.38 -18.07 -6.28
N GLY A 206 39.60 -19.30 -6.76
CA GLY A 206 38.51 -20.16 -7.22
C GLY A 206 37.46 -20.46 -6.13
N LEU A 207 37.89 -20.65 -4.88
CA LEU A 207 36.98 -20.83 -3.74
C LEU A 207 36.14 -19.57 -3.49
N ARG A 208 36.75 -18.38 -3.55
CA ARG A 208 36.07 -17.10 -3.37
C ARG A 208 35.08 -16.85 -4.51
N ASP A 209 35.48 -17.10 -5.75
CA ASP A 209 34.63 -16.95 -6.93
C ASP A 209 33.40 -17.86 -6.85
N GLU A 210 33.56 -19.12 -6.41
CA GLU A 210 32.45 -20.04 -6.17
C GLU A 210 31.49 -19.53 -5.08
N ILE A 211 32.03 -19.02 -3.96
CA ILE A 211 31.23 -18.46 -2.86
C ILE A 211 30.50 -17.18 -3.30
N GLU A 212 31.16 -16.30 -4.04
CA GLU A 212 30.58 -15.05 -4.54
C GLU A 212 29.49 -15.32 -5.59
N ALA A 213 29.72 -16.26 -6.51
CA ALA A 213 28.74 -16.70 -7.48
C ALA A 213 27.49 -17.29 -6.79
N PHE A 214 27.70 -18.17 -5.79
CA PHE A 214 26.62 -18.72 -4.98
C PHE A 214 25.85 -17.61 -4.23
N ALA A 215 26.56 -16.69 -3.59
CA ALA A 215 25.95 -15.57 -2.88
C ALA A 215 25.13 -14.67 -3.82
N GLY A 216 25.63 -14.40 -5.03
CA GLY A 216 24.90 -13.67 -6.06
C GLY A 216 23.63 -14.39 -6.50
N GLN A 217 23.69 -15.71 -6.73
CA GLN A 217 22.54 -16.52 -7.10
C GLN A 217 21.47 -16.57 -5.98
N VAL A 218 21.90 -16.73 -4.73
CA VAL A 218 21.02 -16.67 -3.55
C VAL A 218 20.37 -15.29 -3.44
N ALA A 219 21.15 -14.20 -3.60
CA ALA A 219 20.63 -12.84 -3.54
C ALA A 219 19.58 -12.57 -4.61
N ILE A 220 19.82 -12.97 -5.87
CA ILE A 220 18.86 -12.82 -6.97
C ILE A 220 17.59 -13.63 -6.69
N THR A 221 17.73 -14.90 -6.25
CA THR A 221 16.60 -15.78 -5.96
C THR A 221 15.73 -15.21 -4.84
N LEU A 222 16.34 -14.75 -3.74
CA LEU A 222 15.62 -14.12 -2.63
C LEU A 222 15.01 -12.77 -3.02
N ALA A 223 15.65 -12.00 -3.89
CA ALA A 223 15.10 -10.75 -4.40
C ALA A 223 13.85 -11.00 -5.26
N VAL A 224 13.90 -11.95 -6.20
CA VAL A 224 12.73 -12.33 -7.02
C VAL A 224 11.59 -12.85 -6.14
N PHE A 225 11.90 -13.72 -5.18
CA PHE A 225 10.92 -14.24 -4.24
C PHE A 225 10.30 -13.14 -3.37
N GLY A 226 11.14 -12.23 -2.84
CA GLY A 226 10.69 -11.10 -2.04
C GLY A 226 9.82 -10.11 -2.81
N LEU A 227 10.15 -9.83 -4.07
CA LEU A 227 9.31 -9.02 -4.95
C LEU A 227 7.97 -9.70 -5.24
N GLY A 228 7.97 -11.02 -5.46
CA GLY A 228 6.75 -11.80 -5.64
C GLY A 228 5.84 -11.75 -4.41
N LEU A 229 6.39 -11.97 -3.21
CA LEU A 229 5.65 -11.86 -1.95
C LEU A 229 5.09 -10.46 -1.71
N MET A 230 5.89 -9.42 -1.98
CA MET A 230 5.45 -8.03 -1.86
C MET A 230 4.29 -7.74 -2.83
N GLY A 231 4.41 -8.18 -4.08
CA GLY A 231 3.35 -8.06 -5.09
C GLY A 231 2.06 -8.76 -4.67
N ALA A 232 2.16 -9.98 -4.12
CA ALA A 232 1.01 -10.73 -3.62
C ALA A 232 0.32 -10.02 -2.45
N VAL A 233 1.06 -9.50 -1.47
CA VAL A 233 0.51 -8.73 -0.35
C VAL A 233 -0.18 -7.45 -0.84
N LEU A 234 0.44 -6.73 -1.78
CA LEU A 234 -0.16 -5.52 -2.39
C LEU A 234 -1.48 -5.85 -3.10
N LEU A 235 -1.50 -6.95 -3.87
CA LEU A 235 -2.69 -7.43 -4.55
C LEU A 235 -3.80 -7.81 -3.56
N GLN A 236 -3.47 -8.57 -2.51
CA GLN A 236 -4.41 -8.98 -1.47
C GLN A 236 -5.05 -7.77 -0.78
N VAL A 237 -4.28 -6.73 -0.45
CA VAL A 237 -4.81 -5.50 0.16
C VAL A 237 -5.66 -4.70 -0.83
N TRP A 238 -5.25 -4.64 -2.10
CA TRP A 238 -6.03 -3.96 -3.14
C TRP A 238 -7.40 -4.60 -3.33
N ILE A 239 -7.47 -5.93 -3.42
CA ILE A 239 -8.72 -6.69 -3.53
C ILE A 239 -9.52 -6.58 -2.24
N GLY A 240 -8.90 -6.83 -1.07
CA GLY A 240 -9.58 -6.89 0.22
C GLY A 240 -10.18 -5.55 0.70
N THR A 241 -9.64 -4.41 0.27
CA THR A 241 -10.17 -3.08 0.65
C THR A 241 -11.23 -2.54 -0.31
N ARG A 242 -11.46 -3.21 -1.45
CA ARG A 242 -12.44 -2.76 -2.46
C ARG A 242 -13.89 -2.74 -1.92
N PRO A 243 -14.39 -3.73 -1.18
CA PRO A 243 -15.76 -3.71 -0.63
C PRO A 243 -15.98 -2.57 0.36
N LEU A 244 -14.99 -2.29 1.23
CA LEU A 244 -15.04 -1.16 2.18
C LEU A 244 -15.16 0.20 1.47
N LYS A 245 -14.47 0.37 0.34
CA LYS A 245 -14.58 1.59 -0.47
C LYS A 245 -15.96 1.72 -1.11
N ARG A 246 -16.55 0.61 -1.58
CA ARG A 246 -17.92 0.57 -2.11
C ARG A 246 -18.93 0.94 -1.03
N LEU A 247 -18.90 0.27 0.13
CA LEU A 247 -19.79 0.58 1.25
C LEU A 247 -19.71 2.06 1.67
N ARG A 248 -18.50 2.63 1.74
CA ARG A 248 -18.32 4.06 2.02
C ARG A 248 -18.95 4.95 0.95
N ALA A 249 -18.82 4.58 -0.32
CA ALA A 249 -19.41 5.33 -1.43
C ALA A 249 -20.95 5.23 -1.41
N SER A 250 -21.52 4.05 -1.19
CA SER A 250 -22.96 3.83 -1.06
C SER A 250 -23.55 4.63 0.12
N PHE A 251 -22.88 4.60 1.28
CA PHE A 251 -23.30 5.43 2.42
C PHE A 251 -23.25 6.93 2.12
N ALA A 252 -22.24 7.39 1.38
CA ALA A 252 -22.15 8.79 0.97
C ALA A 252 -23.26 9.19 -0.02
N ALA A 253 -23.65 8.28 -0.92
CA ALA A 253 -24.76 8.47 -1.86
C ALA A 253 -26.09 8.62 -1.11
N VAL A 254 -26.37 7.77 -0.12
CA VAL A 254 -27.55 7.91 0.75
C VAL A 254 -27.53 9.24 1.48
N ARG A 255 -26.38 9.65 2.03
CA ARG A 255 -26.25 10.92 2.75
C ARG A 255 -26.54 12.14 1.86
N ARG A 256 -26.26 12.05 0.56
CA ARG A 256 -26.52 13.12 -0.43
C ARG A 256 -27.92 13.09 -1.02
N GLY A 257 -28.65 11.99 -0.88
CA GLY A 257 -29.95 11.78 -1.54
C GLY A 257 -29.86 11.27 -2.98
N ASP A 258 -28.71 10.67 -3.34
CA ASP A 258 -28.55 10.01 -4.63
C ASP A 258 -29.14 8.59 -4.62
N ALA A 259 -29.27 8.00 -3.43
CA ALA A 259 -29.84 6.67 -3.20
C ALA A 259 -30.68 6.67 -1.91
N GLU A 260 -31.69 5.80 -1.85
CA GLU A 260 -32.50 5.62 -0.64
C GLU A 260 -31.89 4.64 0.36
N GLU A 261 -31.14 3.65 -0.15
CA GLU A 261 -30.58 2.54 0.63
C GLU A 261 -29.11 2.29 0.25
N ILE A 262 -28.39 1.66 1.18
CA ILE A 262 -27.03 1.19 0.97
C ILE A 262 -27.09 -0.16 0.25
N ASP A 263 -26.25 -0.30 -0.78
CA ASP A 263 -26.05 -1.55 -1.50
C ASP A 263 -25.67 -2.71 -0.55
N GLU A 264 -26.46 -3.78 -0.61
CA GLU A 264 -26.31 -4.98 0.20
C GLU A 264 -25.47 -6.07 -0.48
N ASP A 265 -25.07 -5.90 -1.75
CA ASP A 265 -24.16 -6.81 -2.47
C ASP A 265 -22.72 -6.68 -1.96
N LEU A 266 -22.53 -7.17 -0.75
CA LEU A 266 -21.29 -7.11 0.01
C LEU A 266 -20.89 -8.51 0.48
N PRO A 267 -19.58 -8.74 0.74
CA PRO A 267 -19.11 -9.97 1.37
C PRO A 267 -19.87 -10.28 2.66
N ARG A 268 -19.95 -11.57 3.02
CA ARG A 268 -20.74 -12.08 4.15
C ARG A 268 -20.41 -11.40 5.48
N GLU A 269 -19.20 -10.88 5.64
CA GLU A 269 -18.74 -10.16 6.83
C GLU A 269 -19.29 -8.73 6.92
N LEU A 270 -19.63 -8.12 5.78
CA LEU A 270 -20.12 -6.74 5.69
C LEU A 270 -21.61 -6.65 5.41
N ALA A 271 -22.22 -7.70 4.84
CA ALA A 271 -23.66 -7.73 4.54
C ALA A 271 -24.54 -7.42 5.77
N PRO A 272 -24.31 -8.00 6.97
CA PRO A 272 -25.12 -7.69 8.16
C PRO A 272 -25.07 -6.21 8.55
N LEU A 273 -23.90 -5.56 8.38
CA LEU A 273 -23.74 -4.14 8.68
C LEU A 273 -24.53 -3.26 7.71
N ALA A 274 -24.60 -3.63 6.42
CA ALA A 274 -25.42 -2.89 5.46
C ALA A 274 -26.91 -2.98 5.81
N VAL A 275 -27.39 -4.18 6.17
CA VAL A 275 -28.77 -4.41 6.61
C VAL A 275 -29.10 -3.59 7.86
N GLU A 276 -28.24 -3.59 8.88
CA GLU A 276 -28.44 -2.78 10.10
C GLU A 276 -28.46 -1.28 9.80
N LEU A 277 -27.59 -0.80 8.90
CA LEU A 277 -27.57 0.60 8.50
C LEU A 277 -28.85 0.99 7.73
N ASN A 278 -29.32 0.13 6.83
CA ASN A 278 -30.59 0.33 6.12
C ASN A 278 -31.76 0.38 7.10
N ALA A 279 -31.80 -0.54 8.08
CA ALA A 279 -32.82 -0.52 9.14
C ALA A 279 -32.78 0.79 9.97
N LEU A 280 -31.59 1.29 10.29
CA LEU A 280 -31.43 2.57 11.00
C LEU A 280 -31.88 3.77 10.14
N ILE A 281 -31.57 3.76 8.84
CA ILE A 281 -32.01 4.78 7.88
C ILE A 281 -33.54 4.81 7.82
N ALA A 282 -34.17 3.63 7.66
CA ALA A 282 -35.62 3.48 7.61
C ALA A 282 -36.29 3.95 8.91
N ALA A 283 -35.79 3.52 10.08
CA ALA A 283 -36.32 3.93 11.38
C ALA A 283 -36.21 5.45 11.61
N ASN A 284 -35.13 6.08 11.13
CA ASN A 284 -34.96 7.53 11.21
C ASN A 284 -35.92 8.26 10.28
N LYS A 285 -36.10 7.78 9.03
CA LYS A 285 -37.08 8.32 8.06
C LYS A 285 -38.49 8.28 8.66
N GLU A 286 -38.88 7.15 9.24
CA GLU A 286 -40.18 6.99 9.89
C GLU A 286 -40.34 7.93 11.10
N THR A 287 -39.29 8.07 11.93
CA THR A 287 -39.31 8.97 13.09
C THR A 287 -39.49 10.44 12.67
N VAL A 288 -38.79 10.88 11.62
CA VAL A 288 -38.94 12.22 11.06
C VAL A 288 -40.34 12.42 10.48
N GLN A 289 -40.88 11.43 9.76
CA GLN A 289 -42.22 11.51 9.19
C GLN A 289 -43.32 11.57 10.26
N ARG A 290 -43.20 10.76 11.33
CA ARG A 290 -44.11 10.82 12.49
C ARG A 290 -44.04 12.17 13.21
N ALA A 291 -42.83 12.69 13.43
CA ALA A 291 -42.65 14.01 14.04
C ALA A 291 -43.35 15.11 13.22
N ARG A 292 -43.23 15.08 11.88
CA ARG A 292 -43.94 16.01 10.99
C ARG A 292 -45.45 15.90 11.10
N GLY A 293 -46.00 14.69 11.04
CA GLY A 293 -47.44 14.47 11.19
C GLY A 293 -47.96 14.99 12.53
N HIS A 294 -47.22 14.78 13.62
CA HIS A 294 -47.60 15.25 14.94
C HIS A 294 -47.61 16.78 15.03
N VAL A 295 -46.58 17.45 14.49
CA VAL A 295 -46.50 18.92 14.42
C VAL A 295 -47.66 19.48 13.58
N GLY A 296 -47.96 18.88 12.42
CA GLY A 296 -49.07 19.31 11.56
C GLY A 296 -50.45 19.16 12.23
N ASN A 297 -50.70 18.04 12.90
CA ASN A 297 -51.94 17.80 13.63
C ASN A 297 -52.11 18.76 14.81
N LEU A 298 -51.02 19.04 15.53
CA LEU A 298 -51.02 19.98 16.66
C LEU A 298 -51.27 21.41 16.19
N ALA A 299 -50.71 21.79 15.03
CA ALA A 299 -50.99 23.08 14.38
C ALA A 299 -52.47 23.25 14.07
N HIS A 300 -53.07 22.23 13.43
CA HIS A 300 -54.47 22.26 13.07
C HIS A 300 -55.38 22.30 14.32
N GLY A 301 -55.07 21.49 15.33
CA GLY A 301 -55.81 21.42 16.59
C GLY A 301 -55.80 22.73 17.39
N LEU A 302 -54.75 23.55 17.26
CA LEU A 302 -54.67 24.86 17.93
C LEU A 302 -55.24 26.01 17.08
N LYS A 303 -55.12 25.96 15.75
CA LYS A 303 -55.62 27.01 14.84
C LYS A 303 -57.14 27.13 14.83
N THR A 304 -57.85 26.00 14.87
CA THR A 304 -59.31 25.97 14.84
C THR A 304 -59.94 26.70 16.05
N PRO A 305 -59.61 26.38 17.32
CA PRO A 305 -60.18 27.09 18.46
C PRO A 305 -59.72 28.56 18.53
N LEU A 306 -58.48 28.87 18.15
CA LEU A 306 -58.01 30.27 18.08
C LEU A 306 -58.77 31.09 17.04
N SER A 307 -59.17 30.48 15.92
CA SER A 307 -59.98 31.14 14.90
C SER A 307 -61.39 31.44 15.41
N VAL A 308 -61.98 30.50 16.16
CA VAL A 308 -63.28 30.72 16.83
C VAL A 308 -63.16 31.86 17.86
N ILE A 309 -62.17 31.82 18.75
CA ILE A 309 -61.94 32.88 19.75
C ILE A 309 -61.74 34.25 19.07
N THR A 310 -60.97 34.29 17.98
CA THR A 310 -60.72 35.53 17.24
C THR A 310 -61.99 36.06 16.57
N ASN A 311 -62.82 35.18 16.01
CA ASN A 311 -64.07 35.57 15.35
C ASN A 311 -65.12 36.06 16.36
N GLU A 312 -65.29 35.35 17.48
CA GLU A 312 -66.18 35.76 18.58
C GLU A 312 -65.73 37.09 19.19
N ALA A 313 -64.43 37.28 19.41
CA ALA A 313 -63.88 38.53 19.92
C ALA A 313 -64.02 39.70 18.93
N ARG A 314 -64.06 39.43 17.61
CA ARG A 314 -64.33 40.46 16.59
C ARG A 314 -65.81 40.80 16.45
N ALA A 315 -66.69 39.82 16.70
CA ALA A 315 -68.13 40.02 16.69
C ALA A 315 -68.63 40.78 17.93
N ALA A 316 -67.93 40.64 19.06
CA ALA A 316 -68.18 41.41 20.27
C ALA A 316 -67.55 42.82 20.20
N HIS A 317 -68.21 43.81 20.80
CA HIS A 317 -67.72 45.20 20.86
C HIS A 317 -67.28 45.56 22.29
N GLY A 318 -66.13 46.23 22.44
CA GLY A 318 -65.65 46.79 23.70
C GLY A 318 -64.17 46.49 24.02
N PRO A 319 -63.60 47.12 25.06
CA PRO A 319 -62.16 47.07 25.36
C PRO A 319 -61.62 45.67 25.66
N LEU A 320 -62.46 44.80 26.24
CA LEU A 320 -62.10 43.41 26.53
C LEU A 320 -62.02 42.57 25.25
N ALA A 321 -62.94 42.79 24.31
CA ALA A 321 -63.01 42.07 23.05
C ALA A 321 -61.78 42.36 22.17
N GLU A 322 -61.37 43.63 22.10
CA GLU A 322 -60.12 44.05 21.43
C GLU A 322 -58.89 43.37 22.05
N LYS A 323 -58.82 43.34 23.38
CA LYS A 323 -57.69 42.73 24.09
C LYS A 323 -57.63 41.22 23.91
N VAL A 324 -58.77 40.53 23.86
CA VAL A 324 -58.85 39.09 23.56
C VAL A 324 -58.42 38.81 22.12
N ALA A 325 -58.88 39.62 21.15
CA ALA A 325 -58.47 39.50 19.75
C ALA A 325 -56.96 39.72 19.57
N GLU A 326 -56.38 40.70 20.27
CA GLU A 326 -54.93 40.96 20.31
C GLU A 326 -54.17 39.75 20.88
N GLN A 327 -54.58 39.24 22.05
CA GLN A 327 -53.92 38.07 22.66
C GLN A 327 -54.03 36.81 21.80
N ALA A 328 -55.19 36.56 21.17
CA ALA A 328 -55.37 35.44 20.24
C ALA A 328 -54.46 35.57 19.01
N ALA A 329 -54.26 36.79 18.50
CA ALA A 329 -53.33 37.05 17.40
C ALA A 329 -51.86 36.82 17.81
N ILE A 330 -51.47 37.19 19.03
CA ILE A 330 -50.14 36.92 19.59
C ILE A 330 -49.93 35.40 19.73
N MET A 331 -50.89 34.68 20.32
CA MET A 331 -50.83 33.22 20.48
C MET A 331 -50.69 32.51 19.14
N ARG A 332 -51.47 32.92 18.13
CA ARG A 332 -51.37 32.39 16.77
C ARG A 332 -49.97 32.60 16.19
N THR A 333 -49.40 33.79 16.35
CA THR A 333 -48.05 34.12 15.87
C THR A 333 -46.97 33.28 16.57
N GLN A 334 -47.09 33.07 17.89
CA GLN A 334 -46.17 32.24 18.65
C GLN A 334 -46.27 30.77 18.25
N ILE A 335 -47.49 30.25 18.08
CA ILE A 335 -47.72 28.87 17.63
C ILE A 335 -47.11 28.65 16.26
N ASP A 336 -47.38 29.55 15.31
CA ASP A 336 -46.79 29.47 13.98
C ASP A 336 -45.25 29.49 14.05
N HIS A 337 -44.66 30.38 14.85
CA HIS A 337 -43.20 30.45 15.01
C HIS A 337 -42.59 29.19 15.67
N HIS A 338 -43.28 28.57 16.63
CA HIS A 338 -42.83 27.34 17.27
C HIS A 338 -42.99 26.11 16.36
N LEU A 339 -44.07 26.06 15.59
CA LEU A 339 -44.29 25.03 14.56
C LEU A 339 -43.23 25.13 13.45
N GLU A 340 -42.92 26.35 13.01
CA GLU A 340 -41.85 26.62 12.05
C GLU A 340 -40.51 26.12 12.61
N ARG A 341 -40.14 26.49 13.85
CA ARG A 341 -38.92 25.98 14.50
C ARG A 341 -38.88 24.46 14.64
N ALA A 342 -40.00 23.83 14.99
CA ALA A 342 -40.09 22.38 15.12
C ALA A 342 -39.96 21.68 13.75
N SER A 343 -40.58 22.23 12.71
CA SER A 343 -40.46 21.74 11.34
C SER A 343 -39.02 21.89 10.81
N MET A 344 -38.37 23.04 11.05
CA MET A 344 -36.97 23.28 10.68
C MET A 344 -36.00 22.28 11.35
N ALA A 345 -36.27 21.87 12.59
CA ALA A 345 -35.45 20.89 13.31
C ALA A 345 -35.61 19.48 12.73
N ALA A 346 -36.80 19.12 12.26
CA ALA A 346 -37.10 17.86 11.59
C ALA A 346 -36.56 17.82 10.16
N GLN A 347 -36.68 18.90 9.38
CA GLN A 347 -36.22 18.98 7.99
C GLN A 347 -34.69 19.01 7.85
N ARG A 348 -33.95 19.54 8.84
CA ARG A 348 -32.47 19.41 8.88
C ARG A 348 -31.98 17.95 8.95
N ARG A 349 -32.86 16.99 9.27
CA ARG A 349 -32.57 15.55 9.36
C ARG A 349 -33.06 14.73 8.17
N VAL A 350 -33.70 15.34 7.16
CA VAL A 350 -34.11 14.64 5.94
C VAL A 350 -32.87 14.40 5.08
N ILE A 351 -32.18 13.32 5.43
CA ILE A 351 -31.17 12.70 4.61
C ILE A 351 -31.91 11.95 3.50
N GLY A 352 -31.48 12.07 2.24
CA GLY A 352 -31.93 11.12 1.21
C GLY A 352 -32.88 11.65 0.13
N VAL A 353 -33.45 12.87 0.24
CA VAL A 353 -34.49 13.34 -0.71
C VAL A 353 -33.96 14.45 -1.62
N ALA A 354 -33.99 14.21 -2.93
CA ALA A 354 -33.60 15.16 -3.97
C ALA A 354 -34.55 15.10 -5.17
N THR A 355 -35.05 16.27 -5.58
CA THR A 355 -36.03 16.44 -6.67
C THR A 355 -35.37 17.07 -7.89
N GLU A 356 -35.61 16.50 -9.08
CA GLU A 356 -35.20 17.10 -10.34
C GLU A 356 -36.03 18.36 -10.66
N VAL A 357 -35.34 19.44 -10.98
CA VAL A 357 -35.99 20.75 -11.14
C VAL A 357 -36.72 20.89 -12.47
N ALA A 358 -36.13 20.44 -13.57
CA ALA A 358 -36.68 20.64 -14.91
C ALA A 358 -38.09 20.01 -15.07
N PRO A 359 -38.33 18.72 -14.72
CA PRO A 359 -39.65 18.11 -14.92
C PRO A 359 -40.76 18.77 -14.10
N VAL A 360 -40.42 19.25 -12.90
CA VAL A 360 -41.37 19.97 -12.03
C VAL A 360 -41.71 21.34 -12.62
N SER A 361 -40.69 22.09 -13.02
CA SER A 361 -40.83 23.44 -13.55
C SER A 361 -41.62 23.43 -14.85
N GLU A 362 -41.27 22.56 -15.80
CA GLU A 362 -41.98 22.44 -17.09
C GLU A 362 -43.46 22.07 -16.92
N ARG A 363 -43.75 21.17 -15.97
CA ARG A 363 -45.14 20.77 -15.69
C ARG A 363 -45.94 21.93 -15.11
N LEU A 364 -45.34 22.74 -14.23
CA LEU A 364 -45.99 23.94 -13.69
C LEU A 364 -46.17 25.01 -14.77
N MET A 365 -45.18 25.25 -15.63
CA MET A 365 -45.29 26.21 -16.73
C MET A 365 -46.48 25.89 -17.64
N ARG A 366 -46.61 24.61 -18.06
CA ARG A 366 -47.77 24.15 -18.85
C ARG A 366 -49.11 24.30 -18.11
N ALA A 367 -49.11 24.08 -16.79
CA ALA A 367 -50.32 24.27 -15.99
C ALA A 367 -50.72 25.75 -15.94
N MET A 368 -49.75 26.66 -15.78
CA MET A 368 -50.00 28.11 -15.74
C MET A 368 -50.46 28.66 -17.08
N GLU A 369 -49.89 28.19 -18.19
CA GLU A 369 -50.33 28.53 -19.55
C GLU A 369 -51.82 28.18 -19.75
N LYS A 370 -52.24 27.01 -19.26
CA LYS A 370 -53.64 26.58 -19.34
C LYS A 370 -54.58 27.31 -18.36
N ILE A 371 -54.10 27.66 -17.17
CA ILE A 371 -54.92 28.33 -16.14
C ILE A 371 -55.20 29.79 -16.51
N HIS A 372 -54.24 30.46 -17.15
CA HIS A 372 -54.30 31.87 -17.53
C HIS A 372 -54.39 32.06 -19.06
N ASP A 373 -54.99 31.10 -19.77
CA ASP A 373 -55.07 31.07 -21.25
C ASP A 373 -55.74 32.33 -21.82
N GLU A 374 -56.76 32.85 -21.12
CA GLU A 374 -57.47 34.08 -21.49
C GLU A 374 -56.60 35.35 -21.48
N ARG A 375 -55.43 35.30 -20.83
CA ARG A 375 -54.49 36.42 -20.75
C ARG A 375 -53.49 36.47 -21.90
N HIS A 376 -53.37 35.39 -22.68
CA HIS A 376 -52.42 35.26 -23.80
C HIS A 376 -50.97 35.66 -23.43
N LEU A 377 -50.46 35.13 -22.31
CA LEU A 377 -49.11 35.42 -21.81
C LEU A 377 -48.05 34.60 -22.54
N ASP A 378 -46.89 35.20 -22.82
CA ASP A 378 -45.68 34.51 -23.27
C ASP A 378 -44.90 33.97 -22.07
N LEU A 379 -44.87 32.65 -21.93
CA LEU A 379 -44.27 31.90 -20.82
C LEU A 379 -42.98 31.23 -21.28
N SER A 380 -41.83 31.69 -20.75
CA SER A 380 -40.52 31.14 -21.09
C SER A 380 -39.81 30.54 -19.87
N SER A 381 -39.01 29.50 -20.09
CA SER A 381 -38.18 28.90 -19.04
C SER A 381 -36.77 28.61 -19.53
N ASP A 382 -35.77 29.05 -18.77
CA ASP A 382 -34.34 28.74 -18.97
C ASP A 382 -33.81 28.03 -17.72
N ILE A 383 -33.65 26.71 -17.83
CA ILE A 383 -33.28 25.83 -16.71
C ILE A 383 -31.99 25.10 -17.08
N ALA A 384 -30.92 25.35 -16.34
CA ALA A 384 -29.68 24.62 -16.57
C ALA A 384 -29.89 23.10 -16.39
N PRO A 385 -29.25 22.25 -17.21
CA PRO A 385 -29.45 20.80 -17.14
C PRO A 385 -28.89 20.21 -15.84
N GLY A 386 -29.53 19.14 -15.35
CA GLY A 386 -29.06 18.38 -14.18
C GLY A 386 -29.27 19.05 -12.81
N LEU A 387 -30.00 20.15 -12.72
CA LEU A 387 -30.26 20.78 -11.43
C LEU A 387 -31.20 19.92 -10.56
N ARG A 388 -30.76 19.62 -9.33
CA ARG A 388 -31.53 18.89 -8.32
C ARG A 388 -31.67 19.71 -7.05
N PHE A 389 -32.91 19.92 -6.62
CA PHE A 389 -33.26 20.55 -5.36
C PHE A 389 -33.16 19.51 -4.22
N ARG A 390 -32.47 19.86 -3.13
CA ARG A 390 -32.36 18.97 -1.95
C ARG A 390 -33.58 19.10 -1.05
N GLY A 391 -34.70 18.57 -1.51
CA GLY A 391 -35.98 18.55 -0.81
C GLY A 391 -37.07 17.81 -1.55
N GLU A 392 -38.27 17.82 -0.97
CA GLU A 392 -39.43 17.10 -1.48
C GLU A 392 -40.05 17.78 -2.71
N ARG A 393 -40.57 16.96 -3.61
CA ARG A 393 -41.17 17.41 -4.85
C ARG A 393 -42.39 18.30 -4.64
N GLN A 394 -43.25 17.92 -3.70
CA GLN A 394 -44.48 18.66 -3.39
C GLN A 394 -44.17 20.08 -2.88
N ASP A 395 -43.16 20.21 -2.04
CA ASP A 395 -42.72 21.52 -1.53
C ASP A 395 -42.18 22.41 -2.65
N LEU A 396 -41.38 21.83 -3.56
CA LEU A 396 -40.91 22.57 -4.74
C LEU A 396 -42.09 23.02 -5.63
N GLU A 397 -43.07 22.14 -5.81
CA GLU A 397 -44.28 22.42 -6.58
C GLU A 397 -45.11 23.55 -5.96
N GLU A 398 -45.26 23.55 -4.64
CA GLU A 398 -45.98 24.58 -3.91
C GLU A 398 -45.26 25.93 -3.95
N MET A 399 -43.93 25.95 -3.77
CA MET A 399 -43.15 27.18 -3.88
C MET A 399 -43.22 27.78 -5.29
N LEU A 400 -42.89 26.99 -6.31
CA LEU A 400 -42.87 27.49 -7.69
C LEU A 400 -44.27 27.79 -8.21
N GLY A 401 -45.27 26.98 -7.85
CA GLY A 401 -46.66 27.22 -8.25
C GLY A 401 -47.16 28.57 -7.74
N ASN A 402 -46.89 28.91 -6.48
CA ASN A 402 -47.27 30.21 -5.91
C ASN A 402 -46.54 31.39 -6.58
N LEU A 403 -45.25 31.23 -6.90
CA LEU A 403 -44.48 32.30 -7.56
C LEU A 403 -44.95 32.52 -9.01
N LEU A 404 -45.14 31.43 -9.77
CA LEU A 404 -45.58 31.50 -11.17
C LEU A 404 -47.02 32.01 -11.28
N ASP A 405 -47.93 31.56 -10.41
CA ASP A 405 -49.31 32.06 -10.39
C ASP A 405 -49.35 33.56 -10.10
N ASN A 406 -48.54 34.05 -9.15
CA ASN A 406 -48.41 35.48 -8.91
C ASN A 406 -47.89 36.22 -10.15
N ALA A 407 -46.82 35.74 -10.79
CA ALA A 407 -46.28 36.38 -11.99
C ALA A 407 -47.34 36.42 -13.11
N CYS A 408 -48.08 35.33 -13.33
CA CYS A 408 -49.14 35.25 -14.33
C CYS A 408 -50.34 36.15 -14.02
N LYS A 409 -50.62 36.49 -12.76
CA LYS A 409 -51.69 37.42 -12.39
C LYS A 409 -51.34 38.88 -12.67
N TRP A 410 -50.07 39.26 -12.53
CA TRP A 410 -49.63 40.66 -12.58
C TRP A 410 -48.90 41.05 -13.87
N ALA A 411 -48.39 40.09 -14.64
CA ALA A 411 -47.72 40.33 -15.92
C ALA A 411 -48.61 41.11 -16.89
N ARG A 412 -48.02 41.92 -17.79
CA ARG A 412 -48.74 42.50 -18.92
C ARG A 412 -48.80 41.52 -20.08
N SER A 413 -47.67 40.90 -20.41
CA SER A 413 -47.55 40.02 -21.57
C SER A 413 -46.50 38.91 -21.42
N THR A 414 -45.55 38.98 -20.48
CA THR A 414 -44.42 38.05 -20.44
C THR A 414 -44.08 37.61 -19.02
N VAL A 415 -43.85 36.31 -18.85
CA VAL A 415 -43.32 35.69 -17.62
C VAL A 415 -42.14 34.79 -17.98
N ALA A 416 -41.04 34.93 -17.25
CA ALA A 416 -39.82 34.15 -17.43
C ALA A 416 -39.41 33.44 -16.13
N LEU A 417 -39.11 32.13 -16.22
CA LEU A 417 -38.49 31.36 -15.15
C LEU A 417 -37.04 31.04 -15.52
N THR A 418 -36.08 31.52 -14.74
CA THR A 418 -34.67 31.13 -14.87
C THR A 418 -34.23 30.32 -13.66
N VAL A 419 -33.53 29.20 -13.87
CA VAL A 419 -32.93 28.42 -12.78
C VAL A 419 -31.47 28.11 -13.05
N CYS A 420 -30.60 28.53 -12.13
CA CYS A 420 -29.16 28.30 -12.22
C CYS A 420 -28.55 27.88 -10.88
N ARG A 421 -27.34 27.32 -10.94
CA ARG A 421 -26.54 26.99 -9.75
C ARG A 421 -25.73 28.20 -9.33
N LYS A 422 -25.76 28.54 -8.05
CA LYS A 422 -24.93 29.61 -7.47
C LYS A 422 -23.63 29.02 -6.98
N GLU A 423 -22.56 29.25 -7.73
CA GLU A 423 -21.20 28.99 -7.24
C GLU A 423 -20.84 30.04 -6.20
N SER A 424 -20.65 29.62 -4.95
CA SER A 424 -20.22 30.51 -3.87
C SER A 424 -19.03 29.91 -3.16
N ALA A 425 -17.88 30.59 -3.26
CA ALA A 425 -16.65 30.21 -2.57
C ALA A 425 -16.73 30.35 -1.03
N LYS A 426 -17.80 30.98 -0.50
CA LYS A 426 -18.04 31.22 0.94
C LYS A 426 -19.24 30.47 1.51
N ALA A 427 -20.11 29.89 0.68
CA ALA A 427 -21.25 29.13 1.19
C ALA A 427 -20.79 27.71 1.55
N GLU A 428 -21.09 27.24 2.76
CA GLU A 428 -20.80 25.85 3.17
C GLU A 428 -21.53 24.79 2.32
N ARG A 429 -22.49 25.20 1.46
CA ARG A 429 -23.32 24.31 0.63
C ARG A 429 -23.66 24.97 -0.72
N PRO A 430 -23.75 24.19 -1.81
CA PRO A 430 -24.22 24.70 -3.11
C PRO A 430 -25.71 25.05 -3.05
N LEU A 431 -26.09 26.15 -3.71
CA LEU A 431 -27.46 26.64 -3.80
C LEU A 431 -27.94 26.67 -5.25
N LEU A 432 -29.23 26.45 -5.44
CA LEU A 432 -29.97 26.77 -6.66
C LEU A 432 -30.64 28.14 -6.50
N VAL A 433 -30.69 28.90 -7.59
CA VAL A 433 -31.38 30.19 -7.64
C VAL A 433 -32.46 30.08 -8.70
N PHE A 434 -33.70 30.21 -8.27
CA PHE A 434 -34.88 30.32 -9.12
C PHE A 434 -35.25 31.78 -9.21
N VAL A 435 -35.44 32.30 -10.41
CA VAL A 435 -35.87 33.67 -10.67
C VAL A 435 -37.13 33.60 -11.51
N VAL A 436 -38.26 33.99 -10.92
CA VAL A 436 -39.52 34.20 -11.63
C VAL A 436 -39.68 35.69 -11.87
N ALA A 437 -39.75 36.10 -13.13
CA ALA A 437 -39.77 37.51 -13.53
C ALA A 437 -40.98 37.81 -14.42
N ASP A 438 -41.65 38.93 -14.17
CA ASP A 438 -42.75 39.43 -15.01
C ASP A 438 -42.48 40.84 -15.57
N ASP A 439 -43.29 41.23 -16.56
CA ASP A 439 -43.36 42.57 -17.16
C ASP A 439 -44.53 43.40 -16.61
N GLY A 440 -45.01 43.13 -15.40
CA GLY A 440 -46.12 43.83 -14.76
C GLY A 440 -45.78 45.26 -14.30
N PRO A 441 -46.62 45.86 -13.43
CA PRO A 441 -46.36 47.16 -12.82
C PRO A 441 -45.19 47.15 -11.82
N GLY A 442 -44.79 45.97 -11.33
CA GLY A 442 -43.76 45.81 -10.31
C GLY A 442 -44.20 46.31 -8.93
N LEU A 443 -43.23 46.41 -8.02
CA LEU A 443 -43.41 46.93 -6.66
C LEU A 443 -42.24 47.85 -6.29
N SER A 444 -42.52 48.93 -5.56
CA SER A 444 -41.51 49.75 -4.90
C SER A 444 -40.81 48.97 -3.77
N GLU A 445 -39.66 49.45 -3.30
CA GLU A 445 -38.90 48.76 -2.26
C GLU A 445 -39.68 48.60 -0.94
N ALA A 446 -40.43 49.64 -0.55
CA ALA A 446 -41.31 49.59 0.62
C ALA A 446 -42.47 48.59 0.45
N GLU A 447 -43.04 48.49 -0.76
CA GLU A 447 -44.09 47.53 -1.08
C GLU A 447 -43.56 46.09 -1.09
N ARG A 448 -42.33 45.86 -1.55
CA ARG A 448 -41.69 44.53 -1.54
C ARG A 448 -41.53 44.00 -0.11
N GLU A 449 -41.06 44.83 0.81
CA GLU A 449 -40.96 44.44 2.23
C GLU A 449 -42.33 44.15 2.84
N GLN A 450 -43.35 44.89 2.42
CA GLN A 450 -44.71 44.72 2.91
C GLN A 450 -45.39 43.45 2.35
N ALA A 451 -45.12 43.11 1.08
CA ALA A 451 -45.67 41.94 0.39
C ALA A 451 -45.16 40.60 0.95
N LEU A 452 -44.00 40.60 1.62
CA LEU A 452 -43.45 39.43 2.30
C LEU A 452 -44.09 39.21 3.70
N LYS A 453 -44.83 40.19 4.25
CA LYS A 453 -45.50 40.06 5.54
C LYS A 453 -46.85 39.35 5.39
N ARG A 454 -47.12 38.35 6.25
CA ARG A 454 -48.33 37.51 6.21
C ARG A 454 -49.63 38.33 6.18
N GLY A 455 -50.51 37.98 5.24
CA GLY A 455 -51.93 38.38 5.24
C GLY A 455 -52.24 39.82 4.84
N LYS A 456 -51.27 40.58 4.30
CA LYS A 456 -51.51 41.91 3.76
C LYS A 456 -51.51 41.89 2.23
N ARG A 457 -52.65 42.23 1.63
CA ARG A 457 -52.77 42.49 0.20
C ARG A 457 -52.45 43.96 -0.08
N LEU A 458 -51.66 44.23 -1.11
CA LEU A 458 -51.39 45.60 -1.59
C LEU A 458 -52.47 46.08 -2.56
N ASP A 459 -53.14 45.15 -3.23
CA ASP A 459 -54.24 45.43 -4.15
C ASP A 459 -55.37 44.40 -3.95
N GLU A 460 -56.57 44.91 -3.70
CA GLU A 460 -57.79 44.14 -3.40
C GLU A 460 -58.59 43.75 -4.66
N THR A 461 -58.24 44.31 -5.82
CA THR A 461 -59.01 44.15 -7.08
C THR A 461 -58.80 42.81 -7.79
N VAL A 462 -57.62 42.18 -7.65
CA VAL A 462 -57.30 40.89 -8.26
C VAL A 462 -57.66 39.71 -7.34
N PRO A 463 -58.44 38.70 -7.75
CA PRO A 463 -58.83 37.59 -6.85
C PRO A 463 -57.62 36.81 -6.28
N GLY A 464 -57.54 36.67 -4.95
CA GLY A 464 -56.49 35.90 -4.27
C GLY A 464 -56.47 36.03 -2.75
N SER A 465 -55.91 35.03 -2.05
CA SER A 465 -55.86 34.97 -0.57
C SER A 465 -54.77 35.85 0.05
N GLY A 466 -53.81 36.36 -0.74
CA GLY A 466 -52.66 37.12 -0.24
C GLY A 466 -51.66 36.29 0.58
N LEU A 467 -51.77 34.96 0.57
CA LEU A 467 -50.93 34.06 1.37
C LEU A 467 -49.72 33.50 0.59
N GLY A 468 -49.76 33.48 -0.74
CA GLY A 468 -48.79 32.77 -1.59
C GLY A 468 -47.33 33.11 -1.29
N LEU A 469 -46.93 34.40 -1.30
CA LEU A 469 -45.54 34.80 -1.03
C LEU A 469 -45.08 34.47 0.38
N SER A 470 -45.98 34.51 1.37
CA SER A 470 -45.64 34.15 2.75
C SER A 470 -45.42 32.65 2.91
N ILE A 471 -46.17 31.81 2.18
CA ILE A 471 -45.96 30.36 2.13
C ILE A 471 -44.60 30.05 1.48
N VAL A 472 -44.27 30.72 0.37
CA VAL A 472 -42.97 30.52 -0.30
C VAL A 472 -41.81 30.93 0.62
N ALA A 473 -41.90 32.08 1.29
CA ALA A 473 -40.86 32.55 2.21
C ALA A 473 -40.65 31.58 3.40
N GLU A 474 -41.75 31.08 3.98
CA GLU A 474 -41.74 30.09 5.05
C GLU A 474 -41.11 28.77 4.59
N LEU A 475 -41.59 28.21 3.48
CA LEU A 475 -41.08 26.93 2.96
C LEU A 475 -39.62 27.03 2.52
N ALA A 476 -39.21 28.15 1.89
CA ALA A 476 -37.81 28.41 1.58
C ALA A 476 -36.95 28.44 2.86
N GLY A 477 -37.41 29.11 3.91
CA GLY A 477 -36.75 29.16 5.21
C GLY A 477 -36.59 27.78 5.85
N LEU A 478 -37.60 26.91 5.74
CA LEU A 478 -37.55 25.51 6.21
C LEU A 478 -36.40 24.71 5.60
N TYR A 479 -36.07 24.96 4.33
CA TYR A 479 -34.96 24.32 3.62
C TYR A 479 -33.59 25.00 3.86
N GLY A 480 -33.54 26.07 4.66
CA GLY A 480 -32.35 26.91 4.83
C GLY A 480 -32.05 27.78 3.60
N GLY A 481 -33.07 27.99 2.77
CA GLY A 481 -33.09 28.92 1.65
C GLY A 481 -33.64 30.28 2.05
N ARG A 482 -33.96 31.10 1.05
CA ARG A 482 -34.63 32.40 1.24
C ARG A 482 -35.36 32.85 -0.03
N LEU A 483 -36.39 33.66 0.15
CA LEU A 483 -37.05 34.41 -0.91
C LEU A 483 -36.64 35.90 -0.84
N VAL A 484 -36.32 36.49 -1.99
CA VAL A 484 -36.02 37.91 -2.15
C VAL A 484 -36.86 38.47 -3.30
N LEU A 485 -37.47 39.63 -3.12
CA LEU A 485 -38.16 40.34 -4.18
C LEU A 485 -37.27 41.48 -4.71
N GLU A 486 -37.11 41.55 -6.02
CA GLU A 486 -36.28 42.52 -6.72
C GLU A 486 -36.99 43.08 -7.97
N GLY A 487 -36.41 44.08 -8.61
CA GLY A 487 -36.91 44.58 -9.89
C GLY A 487 -36.60 43.61 -11.02
N SER A 488 -37.58 43.35 -11.89
CA SER A 488 -37.38 42.51 -13.07
C SER A 488 -36.72 43.28 -14.21
N ARG A 489 -35.86 42.62 -14.98
CA ARG A 489 -35.32 43.17 -16.25
C ARG A 489 -36.39 43.32 -17.33
N LEU A 490 -37.54 42.64 -17.18
CA LEU A 490 -38.71 42.78 -18.05
C LEU A 490 -39.57 44.00 -17.67
N GLY A 491 -39.23 44.70 -16.58
CA GLY A 491 -39.91 45.93 -16.13
C GLY A 491 -40.93 45.75 -15.01
N GLY A 492 -41.25 44.51 -14.61
CA GLY A 492 -42.15 44.19 -13.50
C GLY A 492 -41.43 43.71 -12.23
N LEU A 493 -41.97 42.67 -11.58
CA LEU A 493 -41.42 42.10 -10.34
C LEU A 493 -40.53 40.88 -10.65
N GLY A 494 -39.42 40.76 -9.92
CA GLY A 494 -38.56 39.57 -9.90
C GLY A 494 -38.62 38.89 -8.54
N ALA A 495 -39.10 37.66 -8.48
CA ALA A 495 -39.08 36.82 -7.28
C ALA A 495 -37.90 35.84 -7.36
N ARG A 496 -36.90 36.07 -6.51
CA ARG A 496 -35.69 35.28 -6.42
C ARG A 496 -35.72 34.34 -5.23
N LEU A 497 -35.86 33.05 -5.50
CA LEU A 497 -35.89 31.97 -4.51
C LEU A 497 -34.56 31.21 -4.51
N GLU A 498 -33.85 31.24 -3.38
CA GLU A 498 -32.61 30.49 -3.18
C GLU A 498 -32.90 29.22 -2.37
N LEU A 499 -32.52 28.04 -2.88
CA LEU A 499 -32.75 26.73 -2.25
C LEU A 499 -31.48 25.87 -2.25
N PRO A 500 -31.31 24.91 -1.32
CA PRO A 500 -30.16 24.00 -1.32
C PRO A 500 -30.13 23.09 -2.55
N ALA A 501 -28.98 23.03 -3.20
CA ALA A 501 -28.73 22.09 -4.29
C ALA A 501 -28.32 20.71 -3.74
N ALA A 502 -28.78 19.65 -4.40
CA ALA A 502 -28.15 18.33 -4.29
C ALA A 502 -26.93 18.30 -5.24
N THR A 503 -25.79 17.83 -4.76
CA THR A 503 -24.56 17.71 -5.55
C THR A 503 -24.64 16.50 -6.46
N LEU A 504 -24.62 16.73 -7.78
CA LEU A 504 -24.08 15.77 -8.74
C LEU A 504 -22.56 15.90 -8.67
N ASP A 505 -21.88 14.87 -8.17
CA ASP A 505 -20.44 14.65 -8.39
C ASP A 505 -20.28 13.40 -9.26
#